data_AF-A0A519DI90-F1
#
_entry.id   AF-A0A519DI90-F1
#
_cell.length_a   1.000
_cell.length_b   1.000
_cell.length_c   1.000
_cell.angle_alpha   90.00
_cell.angle_beta   90.00
_cell.angle_gamma   90.00
#
_symmetry.space_group_name_H-M   'P 1'
#
loop_
_entity.id
_entity.type
_entity.pdbx_description
1 polymer ?
#
loop_
_entity_poly.entity_id
_entity_poly.type
_entity_poly.pdbx_seq_one_letter_code
_entity_poly.pdbx_strand_id
1 'polypeptide(L)'
;MKRFQSSLLTAVMLMSMLSFGLSNAAAESPEIVIDSAVEWVDDDSIDTIVRIVEGGDLTINGAKISMQEGSGFIIESGGILILNNAELNAENPPTGLAGFGYWDEVNRSSVLVPGSDYDSSFEATFHAPEGGSFYGGQAQVEGGEAIDINGSEFSISFDENTGDVWVGLMGYSHSSVLLASLTLTPEAGNSAEILATDLTYRNLMAHGSPGFVIEVAGELDSEDSTIFGGEITVQGSATLHDTAVERSAPILLTTESSTMILSGMTSFTESRDDHDVRANAQADLH
;
A
#
# COMPACT_ATOMS: atom_id res chain seq x y z
N MET A 1 -74.21 22.58 7.54
CA MET A 1 -72.89 22.19 8.09
C MET A 1 -72.80 20.66 8.15
N LYS A 2 -71.63 20.13 7.76
CA LYS A 2 -71.17 18.72 7.84
C LYS A 2 -71.77 17.73 6.83
N ARG A 3 -70.94 17.29 5.85
CA ARG A 3 -70.70 15.88 5.45
C ARG A 3 -70.18 15.62 4.02
N PHE A 4 -69.76 16.62 3.23
CA PHE A 4 -69.26 16.35 1.86
C PHE A 4 -67.77 16.64 1.60
N GLN A 5 -66.99 17.10 2.58
CA GLN A 5 -65.56 17.41 2.38
C GLN A 5 -64.60 16.29 2.82
N SER A 6 -65.08 15.23 3.46
CA SER A 6 -64.20 14.19 4.03
C SER A 6 -63.94 13.00 3.11
N SER A 7 -64.71 12.82 2.02
CA SER A 7 -64.54 11.67 1.11
C SER A 7 -63.57 11.94 -0.05
N LEU A 8 -63.33 13.21 -0.40
CA LEU A 8 -62.40 13.59 -1.48
C LEU A 8 -60.94 13.56 -1.00
N LEU A 9 -60.69 13.90 0.27
CA LEU A 9 -59.33 13.94 0.84
C LEU A 9 -58.75 12.53 1.03
N THR A 10 -59.60 11.55 1.37
CA THR A 10 -59.19 10.15 1.54
C THR A 10 -58.89 9.46 0.20
N ALA A 11 -59.55 9.86 -0.88
CA ALA A 11 -59.29 9.32 -2.22
C ALA A 11 -57.96 9.82 -2.82
N VAL A 12 -57.53 11.04 -2.48
CA VAL A 12 -56.25 11.61 -2.93
C VAL A 12 -55.06 11.02 -2.14
N MET A 13 -55.22 10.71 -0.86
CA MET A 13 -54.16 10.06 -0.06
C MET A 13 -53.94 8.57 -0.39
N LEU A 14 -54.94 7.86 -0.92
CA LEU A 14 -54.75 6.45 -1.32
C LEU A 14 -54.10 6.28 -2.71
N MET A 15 -54.14 7.31 -3.55
CA MET A 15 -53.55 7.24 -4.90
C MET A 15 -52.05 7.61 -4.92
N SER A 16 -51.52 8.25 -3.87
CA SER A 16 -50.10 8.60 -3.75
C SER A 16 -49.20 7.45 -3.25
N MET A 17 -49.75 6.25 -3.02
CA MET A 17 -49.01 5.08 -2.54
C MET A 17 -48.62 4.08 -3.65
N LEU A 18 -48.86 4.39 -4.92
CA LEU A 18 -48.63 3.46 -6.04
C LEU A 18 -47.49 3.86 -6.99
N SER A 19 -46.60 4.75 -6.56
CA SER A 19 -45.38 5.10 -7.30
C SER A 19 -44.13 4.60 -6.60
N PHE A 20 -44.12 3.34 -6.15
CA PHE A 20 -42.86 2.63 -5.99
C PHE A 20 -42.42 2.20 -7.40
N GLY A 21 -41.71 3.12 -8.07
CA GLY A 21 -40.81 2.69 -9.12
C GLY A 21 -39.89 1.65 -8.52
N LEU A 22 -39.76 0.51 -9.20
CA LEU A 22 -38.74 -0.48 -8.90
C LEU A 22 -37.39 0.20 -9.15
N SER A 23 -36.85 0.88 -8.14
CA SER A 23 -35.43 1.14 -8.09
C SER A 23 -34.79 -0.24 -7.98
N ASN A 24 -34.17 -0.70 -9.06
CA ASN A 24 -33.08 -1.65 -8.91
C ASN A 24 -32.01 -0.89 -8.11
N ALA A 25 -32.11 -0.94 -6.78
CA ALA A 25 -30.97 -0.68 -5.93
C ALA A 25 -29.99 -1.81 -6.25
N ALA A 26 -29.10 -1.57 -7.21
CA ALA A 26 -27.76 -2.08 -7.05
C ALA A 26 -27.35 -1.59 -5.65
N ALA A 27 -27.02 -2.50 -4.75
CA ALA A 27 -26.42 -2.10 -3.49
C ALA A 27 -25.15 -1.35 -3.87
N GLU A 28 -25.17 -0.02 -3.77
CA GLU A 28 -23.93 0.74 -3.70
C GLU A 28 -23.14 0.14 -2.53
N SER A 29 -21.86 -0.13 -2.77
CA SER A 29 -20.96 -0.41 -1.67
C SER A 29 -21.15 0.68 -0.63
N PRO A 30 -21.16 0.35 0.68
CA PRO A 30 -21.19 1.39 1.70
C PRO A 30 -20.07 2.39 1.38
N GLU A 31 -20.37 3.68 1.52
CA GLU A 31 -19.44 4.79 1.35
C GLU A 31 -19.78 5.83 2.43
N ILE A 32 -18.74 6.44 3.03
CA ILE A 32 -18.89 7.57 3.94
C ILE A 32 -18.72 8.84 3.12
N VAL A 33 -19.73 9.72 3.10
CA VAL A 33 -19.67 10.98 2.38
C VAL A 33 -19.45 12.14 3.35
N ILE A 34 -18.42 12.94 3.10
CA ILE A 34 -18.10 14.16 3.83
C ILE A 34 -18.44 15.36 2.95
N ASP A 35 -19.51 16.09 3.29
CA ASP A 35 -20.03 17.25 2.56
C ASP A 35 -19.93 18.57 3.36
N SER A 36 -19.28 18.50 4.52
CA SER A 36 -19.09 19.59 5.47
C SER A 36 -17.85 19.33 6.32
N ALA A 37 -17.48 20.28 7.18
CA ALA A 37 -16.33 20.15 8.07
C ALA A 37 -16.57 19.09 9.15
N VAL A 38 -15.69 18.09 9.20
CA VAL A 38 -15.70 16.97 10.15
C VAL A 38 -14.29 16.76 10.69
N GLU A 39 -14.18 16.46 11.98
CA GLU A 39 -12.91 16.14 12.63
C GLU A 39 -12.97 14.74 13.25
N TRP A 40 -11.99 13.89 12.94
CA TRP A 40 -11.78 12.58 13.56
C TRP A 40 -10.56 12.64 14.46
N VAL A 41 -10.74 12.27 15.72
CA VAL A 41 -9.71 12.40 16.79
C VAL A 41 -9.43 11.09 17.52
N ASP A 42 -10.25 10.06 17.26
CA ASP A 42 -10.13 8.74 17.89
C ASP A 42 -9.59 7.73 16.87
N ASP A 43 -8.80 6.77 17.36
CA ASP A 43 -8.34 5.65 16.55
C ASP A 43 -9.54 4.83 16.04
N ASP A 44 -9.50 4.43 14.77
CA ASP A 44 -10.60 3.67 14.14
C ASP A 44 -10.09 2.72 13.04
N SER A 45 -10.98 1.89 12.51
CA SER A 45 -10.75 1.04 11.34
C SER A 45 -11.75 1.38 10.24
N ILE A 46 -11.25 1.55 9.02
CA ILE A 46 -12.05 1.88 7.85
C ILE A 46 -12.01 0.71 6.86
N ASP A 47 -13.19 0.18 6.54
CA ASP A 47 -13.41 -0.93 5.61
C ASP A 47 -14.15 -0.50 4.33
N THR A 48 -14.22 0.81 4.11
CA THR A 48 -15.05 1.46 3.09
C THR A 48 -14.29 2.62 2.42
N ILE A 49 -14.84 3.12 1.33
CA ILE A 49 -14.41 4.39 0.77
C ILE A 49 -14.97 5.54 1.61
N VAL A 50 -14.13 6.55 1.86
CA VAL A 50 -14.49 7.87 2.39
C VAL A 50 -14.37 8.87 1.25
N ARG A 51 -15.51 9.40 0.80
CA ARG A 51 -15.58 10.40 -0.27
C ARG A 51 -15.78 11.79 0.32
N ILE A 52 -14.84 12.67 0.03
CA ILE A 52 -14.88 14.07 0.44
C ILE A 52 -15.26 14.89 -0.79
N VAL A 53 -16.48 15.41 -0.80
CA VAL A 53 -17.06 16.12 -1.96
C VAL A 53 -16.79 17.63 -1.87
N GLU A 54 -17.21 18.39 -2.89
CA GLU A 54 -17.10 19.85 -2.90
C GLU A 54 -17.68 20.49 -1.62
N GLY A 55 -16.86 21.25 -0.90
CA GLY A 55 -17.23 21.88 0.38
C GLY A 55 -17.08 20.98 1.62
N GLY A 56 -16.74 19.71 1.43
CA GLY A 56 -16.34 18.79 2.48
C GLY A 56 -14.90 19.04 2.92
N ASP A 57 -14.67 18.95 4.23
CA ASP A 57 -13.37 19.13 4.87
C ASP A 57 -13.26 18.07 5.96
N LEU A 58 -12.43 17.05 5.73
CA LEU A 58 -12.15 16.03 6.74
C LEU A 58 -10.78 16.29 7.33
N THR A 59 -10.73 16.55 8.63
CA THR A 59 -9.48 16.58 9.40
C THR A 59 -9.36 15.32 10.25
N ILE A 60 -8.26 14.58 10.08
CA ILE A 60 -7.85 13.49 10.97
C ILE A 60 -6.73 14.03 11.86
N ASN A 61 -6.97 14.12 13.16
CA ASN A 61 -6.13 14.87 14.08
C ASN A 61 -5.67 13.99 15.25
N GLY A 62 -4.39 13.61 15.25
CA GLY A 62 -3.80 12.81 16.33
C GLY A 62 -4.24 11.34 16.36
N ALA A 63 -4.97 10.87 15.35
CA ALA A 63 -5.60 9.55 15.32
C ALA A 63 -4.82 8.56 14.44
N LYS A 64 -4.88 7.27 14.83
CA LYS A 64 -4.36 6.14 14.07
C LYS A 64 -5.52 5.39 13.40
N ILE A 65 -5.52 5.38 12.08
CA ILE A 65 -6.56 4.75 11.29
C ILE A 65 -6.02 3.47 10.65
N SER A 66 -6.66 2.34 10.97
CA SER A 66 -6.38 1.05 10.33
C SER A 66 -7.21 0.94 9.05
N MET A 67 -6.53 0.81 7.90
CA MET A 67 -7.15 0.79 6.58
C MET A 67 -7.25 -0.65 6.09
N GLN A 68 -8.47 -1.16 5.92
CA GLN A 68 -8.71 -2.51 5.42
C GLN A 68 -8.63 -2.57 3.90
N GLU A 69 -8.49 -3.78 3.35
CA GLU A 69 -8.45 -3.99 1.90
C GLU A 69 -9.74 -3.45 1.23
N GLY A 70 -9.57 -2.64 0.18
CA GLY A 70 -10.67 -2.02 -0.56
C GLY A 70 -11.20 -0.72 0.06
N SER A 71 -10.64 -0.27 1.18
CA SER A 71 -10.89 1.05 1.74
C SER A 71 -10.05 2.14 1.06
N GLY A 72 -10.36 3.40 1.37
CA GLY A 72 -9.57 4.52 0.86
C GLY A 72 -10.26 5.86 0.98
N PHE A 73 -9.57 6.89 0.53
CA PHE A 73 -10.07 8.26 0.46
C PHE A 73 -10.19 8.69 -0.99
N ILE A 74 -11.35 9.20 -1.37
CA ILE A 74 -11.56 9.87 -2.66
C ILE A 74 -11.90 11.33 -2.38
N ILE A 75 -10.95 12.20 -2.68
CA ILE A 75 -11.06 13.64 -2.46
C ILE A 75 -11.43 14.27 -3.80
N GLU A 76 -12.71 14.63 -3.96
CA GLU A 76 -13.18 15.26 -5.19
C GLU A 76 -12.72 16.71 -5.29
N SER A 77 -12.83 17.31 -6.48
CA SER A 77 -12.49 18.72 -6.68
C SER A 77 -13.30 19.61 -5.71
N GLY A 78 -12.61 20.44 -4.94
CA GLY A 78 -13.20 21.29 -3.90
C GLY A 78 -13.43 20.61 -2.54
N GLY A 79 -13.09 19.33 -2.41
CA GLY A 79 -12.97 18.64 -1.12
C GLY A 79 -11.54 18.68 -0.57
N ILE A 80 -11.39 18.56 0.74
CA ILE A 80 -10.10 18.65 1.43
C ILE A 80 -9.96 17.51 2.45
N LEU A 81 -8.84 16.79 2.40
CA LEU A 81 -8.38 15.88 3.46
C LEU A 81 -7.17 16.49 4.15
N ILE A 82 -7.25 16.66 5.47
CA ILE A 82 -6.17 17.14 6.32
C ILE A 82 -5.74 16.01 7.26
N LEU A 83 -4.48 15.61 7.19
CA LEU A 83 -3.83 14.70 8.13
C LEU A 83 -2.93 15.54 9.05
N ASN A 84 -3.25 15.61 10.33
CA ASN A 84 -2.50 16.38 11.30
C ASN A 84 -2.05 15.47 12.44
N ASN A 85 -0.76 15.16 12.50
CA ASN A 85 -0.21 14.18 13.44
C ASN A 85 -1.00 12.85 13.40
N ALA A 86 -1.39 12.41 12.20
CA ALA A 86 -2.22 11.24 11.98
C ALA A 86 -1.42 10.08 11.38
N GLU A 87 -1.90 8.86 11.56
CA GLU A 87 -1.31 7.67 10.96
C GLU A 87 -2.36 6.90 10.16
N LEU A 88 -2.14 6.71 8.86
CA LEU A 88 -2.94 5.84 8.01
C LEU A 88 -2.17 4.55 7.76
N ASN A 89 -2.63 3.44 8.32
CA ASN A 89 -1.93 2.16 8.33
C ASN A 89 -2.72 1.09 7.60
N ALA A 90 -2.20 0.59 6.47
CA ALA A 90 -2.75 -0.59 5.83
C ALA A 90 -2.69 -1.80 6.78
N GLU A 91 -3.80 -2.54 6.91
CA GLU A 91 -3.79 -3.83 7.62
C GLU A 91 -3.02 -4.90 6.83
N ASN A 92 -3.09 -4.82 5.50
CA ASN A 92 -2.37 -5.69 4.57
C ASN A 92 -1.50 -4.84 3.64
N PRO A 93 -0.36 -4.30 4.12
CA PRO A 93 0.57 -3.54 3.28
C PRO A 93 1.29 -4.47 2.28
N PRO A 94 1.99 -3.91 1.27
CA PRO A 94 2.95 -4.69 0.48
C PRO A 94 3.97 -5.39 1.39
N THR A 95 4.16 -6.70 1.19
CA THR A 95 5.07 -7.51 2.01
C THR A 95 6.23 -8.12 1.24
N GLY A 96 6.16 -8.14 -0.09
CA GLY A 96 7.18 -8.67 -0.98
C GLY A 96 8.26 -7.64 -1.31
N LEU A 97 9.32 -8.11 -1.96
CA LEU A 97 10.40 -7.30 -2.51
C LEU A 97 10.60 -7.57 -4.00
N ALA A 98 10.98 -6.53 -4.75
CA ALA A 98 11.36 -6.60 -6.16
C ALA A 98 12.75 -6.03 -6.39
N GLY A 99 13.63 -6.76 -7.07
CA GLY A 99 14.99 -6.30 -7.32
C GLY A 99 15.07 -5.21 -8.40
N PHE A 100 16.05 -4.30 -8.32
CA PHE A 100 16.31 -3.32 -9.38
C PHE A 100 16.88 -3.92 -10.68
N GLY A 101 17.16 -5.23 -10.71
CA GLY A 101 17.73 -5.92 -11.88
C GLY A 101 19.25 -5.79 -12.01
N TYR A 102 19.93 -5.25 -11.00
CA TYR A 102 21.39 -5.19 -10.96
C TYR A 102 22.00 -6.60 -10.83
N TRP A 103 23.08 -6.84 -11.56
CA TRP A 103 23.74 -8.14 -11.64
C TRP A 103 25.20 -8.14 -11.15
N ASP A 104 25.78 -6.94 -10.99
CA ASP A 104 27.16 -6.83 -10.53
C ASP A 104 27.27 -7.18 -9.04
N GLU A 105 28.46 -7.60 -8.62
CA GLU A 105 28.65 -8.18 -7.30
C GLU A 105 28.31 -7.23 -6.15
N VAL A 106 28.53 -5.94 -6.35
CA VAL A 106 28.40 -4.91 -5.33
C VAL A 106 26.95 -4.44 -5.22
N ASN A 107 26.26 -4.27 -6.35
CA ASN A 107 24.91 -3.68 -6.38
C ASN A 107 23.79 -4.70 -6.59
N ARG A 108 24.07 -5.99 -6.74
CA ARG A 108 23.01 -7.00 -6.89
C ARG A 108 21.96 -6.88 -5.78
N SER A 109 20.70 -7.08 -6.13
CA SER A 109 19.61 -7.23 -5.16
C SER A 109 19.94 -8.38 -4.21
N SER A 110 19.96 -8.12 -2.91
CA SER A 110 20.33 -9.15 -1.92
C SER A 110 19.51 -9.02 -0.65
N VAL A 111 19.24 -10.16 -0.02
CA VAL A 111 18.70 -10.22 1.34
C VAL A 111 19.73 -10.86 2.28
N LEU A 112 19.72 -10.44 3.54
CA LEU A 112 20.53 -11.02 4.59
C LEU A 112 19.76 -12.18 5.22
N VAL A 113 20.28 -13.39 5.06
CA VAL A 113 19.75 -14.58 5.71
C VAL A 113 20.27 -14.61 7.16
N PRO A 114 19.39 -14.59 8.19
CA PRO A 114 19.81 -14.53 9.59
C PRO A 114 20.24 -15.90 10.11
N GLY A 115 21.40 -16.38 9.64
CA GLY A 115 21.96 -17.66 10.04
C GLY A 115 22.41 -17.70 11.50
N SER A 116 22.78 -16.54 12.07
CA SER A 116 23.30 -16.46 13.44
C SER A 116 22.28 -16.83 14.53
N ASP A 117 21.00 -16.94 14.19
CA ASP A 117 19.93 -17.39 15.08
C ASP A 117 19.88 -18.91 15.28
N TYR A 118 20.66 -19.68 14.50
CA TYR A 118 20.61 -21.15 14.50
C TYR A 118 21.95 -21.78 14.89
N ASP A 119 21.91 -22.68 15.88
CA ASP A 119 23.07 -23.47 16.34
C ASP A 119 23.27 -24.78 15.56
N SER A 120 22.36 -25.11 14.62
CA SER A 120 22.42 -26.32 13.78
C SER A 120 22.54 -25.97 12.31
N SER A 121 22.78 -26.98 11.47
CA SER A 121 22.55 -26.83 10.03
C SER A 121 21.10 -26.40 9.76
N PHE A 122 20.88 -25.64 8.70
CA PHE A 122 19.56 -25.17 8.32
C PHE A 122 19.41 -25.03 6.81
N GLU A 123 18.17 -25.13 6.34
CA GLU A 123 17.78 -24.87 4.96
C GLU A 123 17.04 -23.53 4.89
N ALA A 124 17.43 -22.67 3.95
CA ALA A 124 16.75 -21.44 3.66
C ALA A 124 15.98 -21.58 2.34
N THR A 125 14.65 -21.64 2.43
CA THR A 125 13.75 -21.74 1.27
C THR A 125 13.18 -20.37 0.94
N PHE A 126 13.46 -19.89 -0.26
CA PHE A 126 13.00 -18.61 -0.78
C PHE A 126 11.72 -18.82 -1.58
N HIS A 127 10.69 -18.02 -1.33
CA HIS A 127 9.40 -18.14 -1.99
C HIS A 127 9.13 -16.93 -2.88
N ALA A 128 8.74 -17.18 -4.13
CA ALA A 128 8.23 -16.15 -5.03
C ALA A 128 6.80 -15.75 -4.62
N PRO A 129 6.35 -14.53 -4.92
CA PRO A 129 4.95 -14.16 -4.72
C PRO A 129 4.01 -15.02 -5.56
N GLU A 130 2.71 -15.01 -5.23
CA GLU A 130 1.70 -15.76 -5.97
C GLU A 130 1.75 -15.43 -7.48
N GLY A 131 1.81 -16.47 -8.31
CA GLY A 131 1.97 -16.34 -9.76
C GLY A 131 3.38 -15.95 -10.23
N GLY A 132 4.30 -15.64 -9.31
CA GLY A 132 5.70 -15.35 -9.56
C GLY A 132 6.56 -16.60 -9.80
N SER A 133 7.77 -16.39 -10.32
CA SER A 133 8.75 -17.47 -10.50
C SER A 133 10.18 -16.98 -10.52
N PHE A 134 11.09 -17.83 -10.04
CA PHE A 134 12.53 -17.70 -10.17
C PHE A 134 13.09 -18.26 -11.49
N TYR A 135 12.24 -18.63 -12.44
CA TYR A 135 12.65 -19.30 -13.68
C TYR A 135 13.77 -18.55 -14.43
N GLY A 136 14.89 -19.25 -14.64
CA GLY A 136 16.06 -18.73 -15.36
C GLY A 136 16.90 -17.73 -14.56
N GLY A 137 16.58 -17.53 -13.28
CA GLY A 137 17.35 -16.69 -12.38
C GLY A 137 18.55 -17.42 -11.77
N GLN A 138 19.33 -16.66 -11.00
CA GLN A 138 20.46 -17.17 -10.22
C GLN A 138 20.43 -16.59 -8.81
N ALA A 139 20.79 -17.41 -7.83
CA ALA A 139 21.13 -16.96 -6.48
C ALA A 139 22.65 -17.01 -6.28
N GLN A 140 23.20 -16.16 -5.43
CA GLN A 140 24.62 -16.20 -5.08
C GLN A 140 24.82 -15.89 -3.61
N VAL A 141 25.31 -16.87 -2.87
CA VAL A 141 25.77 -16.69 -1.48
C VAL A 141 27.07 -15.87 -1.50
N GLU A 142 27.24 -14.95 -0.57
CA GLU A 142 28.44 -14.12 -0.47
C GLU A 142 29.73 -14.96 -0.46
N GLY A 143 30.67 -14.65 -1.36
CA GLY A 143 31.92 -15.40 -1.53
C GLY A 143 31.77 -16.77 -2.21
N GLY A 144 30.56 -17.17 -2.59
CA GLY A 144 30.25 -18.41 -3.31
C GLY A 144 30.07 -18.23 -4.82
N GLU A 145 29.89 -19.36 -5.50
CA GLU A 145 29.52 -19.40 -6.93
C GLU A 145 28.02 -19.15 -7.12
N ALA A 146 27.63 -18.74 -8.33
CA ALA A 146 26.22 -18.60 -8.69
C ALA A 146 25.52 -19.98 -8.77
N ILE A 147 24.29 -20.04 -8.27
CA ILE A 147 23.42 -21.20 -8.22
C ILE A 147 22.22 -20.90 -9.11
N ASP A 148 21.96 -21.76 -10.10
CA ASP A 148 20.75 -21.62 -10.92
C ASP A 148 19.49 -21.91 -10.09
N ILE A 149 18.52 -21.00 -10.14
CA ILE A 149 17.24 -21.10 -9.41
C ILE A 149 16.07 -21.18 -10.39
N ASN A 150 14.97 -21.79 -9.95
CA ASN A 150 13.80 -22.00 -10.79
C ASN A 150 12.55 -22.28 -9.94
N GLY A 151 11.37 -22.25 -10.56
CA GLY A 151 10.10 -22.58 -9.92
C GLY A 151 9.51 -21.42 -9.13
N SER A 152 8.57 -21.73 -8.25
CA SER A 152 8.00 -20.77 -7.28
C SER A 152 8.81 -20.69 -6.00
N GLU A 153 9.75 -21.61 -5.78
CA GLU A 153 10.62 -21.66 -4.61
C GLU A 153 11.95 -22.34 -4.94
N PHE A 154 12.99 -22.00 -4.19
CA PHE A 154 14.27 -22.70 -4.21
C PHE A 154 14.89 -22.70 -2.81
N SER A 155 15.77 -23.65 -2.54
CA SER A 155 16.44 -23.77 -1.24
C SER A 155 17.96 -23.67 -1.35
N ILE A 156 18.58 -23.14 -0.30
CA ILE A 156 20.02 -23.16 -0.07
C ILE A 156 20.28 -23.79 1.30
N SER A 157 21.17 -24.77 1.37
CA SER A 157 21.59 -25.39 2.63
C SER A 157 22.79 -24.67 3.22
N PHE A 158 22.75 -24.44 4.52
CA PHE A 158 23.82 -23.81 5.29
C PHE A 158 24.28 -24.74 6.43
N ASP A 159 25.60 -24.78 6.64
CA ASP A 159 26.21 -25.59 7.69
C ASP A 159 25.94 -25.00 9.08
N GLU A 160 26.13 -25.81 10.13
CA GLU A 160 26.08 -25.33 11.50
C GLU A 160 27.03 -24.15 11.74
N ASN A 161 26.61 -23.21 12.58
CA ASN A 161 27.36 -21.98 12.89
C ASN A 161 27.60 -21.04 11.69
N THR A 162 26.84 -21.20 10.60
CA THR A 162 26.80 -20.17 9.55
C THR A 162 26.19 -18.91 10.15
N GLY A 163 26.97 -17.82 10.22
CA GLY A 163 26.46 -16.52 10.65
C GLY A 163 25.54 -15.88 9.62
N ASP A 164 25.16 -14.62 9.84
CA ASP A 164 24.35 -13.90 8.87
C ASP A 164 25.08 -13.77 7.54
N VAL A 165 24.40 -14.10 6.45
CA VAL A 165 25.02 -14.19 5.13
C VAL A 165 24.16 -13.54 4.06
N TRP A 166 24.80 -12.75 3.20
CA TRP A 166 24.12 -12.15 2.06
C TRP A 166 23.85 -13.19 0.98
N VAL A 167 22.60 -13.23 0.52
CA VAL A 167 22.18 -13.99 -0.65
C VAL A 167 21.69 -13.01 -1.71
N GLY A 168 22.46 -12.90 -2.79
CA GLY A 168 22.11 -12.11 -3.96
C GLY A 168 21.15 -12.87 -4.86
N LEU A 169 20.19 -12.16 -5.44
CA LEU A 169 19.18 -12.68 -6.37
C LEU A 169 19.29 -11.95 -7.71
N MET A 170 19.40 -12.70 -8.80
CA MET A 170 19.57 -12.18 -10.15
C MET A 170 18.53 -12.80 -11.09
N GLY A 171 17.76 -11.95 -11.77
CA GLY A 171 16.76 -12.42 -12.74
C GLY A 171 17.39 -12.69 -14.09
N TYR A 172 16.76 -13.56 -14.87
CA TYR A 172 17.19 -13.83 -16.25
C TYR A 172 17.24 -12.52 -17.05
N SER A 173 18.31 -12.31 -17.80
CA SER A 173 18.47 -11.13 -18.68
C SER A 173 18.28 -9.78 -17.96
N HIS A 174 18.71 -9.69 -16.68
CA HIS A 174 18.61 -8.48 -15.85
C HIS A 174 17.16 -8.09 -15.49
N SER A 175 16.25 -9.06 -15.48
CA SER A 175 14.91 -8.85 -14.93
C SER A 175 14.94 -8.74 -13.40
N SER A 176 13.94 -8.06 -12.84
CA SER A 176 13.70 -8.02 -11.40
C SER A 176 13.35 -9.41 -10.87
N VAL A 177 14.02 -9.84 -9.80
CA VAL A 177 13.59 -11.00 -9.02
C VAL A 177 12.55 -10.53 -8.01
N LEU A 178 11.48 -11.30 -7.87
CA LEU A 178 10.44 -11.06 -6.88
C LEU A 178 10.59 -12.06 -5.74
N LEU A 179 10.56 -11.57 -4.51
CA LEU A 179 10.65 -12.36 -3.29
C LEU A 179 9.44 -12.05 -2.41
N ALA A 180 8.72 -13.06 -1.95
CA ALA A 180 7.60 -12.90 -1.02
C ALA A 180 8.02 -13.17 0.42
N SER A 181 8.73 -14.29 0.65
CA SER A 181 9.15 -14.70 1.98
C SER A 181 10.37 -15.61 1.94
N LEU A 182 10.94 -15.82 3.12
CA LEU A 182 12.04 -16.74 3.39
C LEU A 182 11.60 -17.67 4.53
N THR A 183 11.59 -18.98 4.28
CA THR A 183 11.41 -20.00 5.31
C THR A 183 12.75 -20.57 5.73
N LEU A 184 13.09 -20.43 7.01
CA LEU A 184 14.27 -21.03 7.60
C LEU A 184 13.86 -22.32 8.31
N THR A 185 14.47 -23.44 7.92
CA THR A 185 14.17 -24.77 8.44
C THR A 185 15.44 -25.37 9.06
N PRO A 186 15.66 -25.23 10.37
CA PRO A 186 16.80 -25.87 11.03
C PRO A 186 16.62 -27.39 11.14
N GLU A 187 17.73 -28.11 11.17
CA GLU A 187 17.73 -29.56 11.42
C GLU A 187 17.20 -29.90 12.83
N ALA A 188 17.41 -29.01 13.80
CA ALA A 188 16.84 -29.08 15.13
C ALA A 188 16.15 -27.77 15.50
N GLY A 189 14.83 -27.80 15.68
CA GLY A 189 14.04 -26.63 16.07
C GLY A 189 12.74 -26.53 15.30
N ASN A 190 12.14 -25.35 15.34
CA ASN A 190 10.96 -25.02 14.54
C ASN A 190 11.38 -24.21 13.31
N SER A 191 10.71 -24.44 12.19
CA SER A 191 10.83 -23.56 11.04
C SER A 191 10.20 -22.20 11.32
N ALA A 192 10.74 -21.14 10.72
CA ALA A 192 10.20 -19.79 10.78
C ALA A 192 10.09 -19.22 9.37
N GLU A 193 8.94 -18.64 9.03
CA GLU A 193 8.75 -17.85 7.82
C GLU A 193 8.93 -16.37 8.16
N ILE A 194 9.70 -15.66 7.34
CA ILE A 194 9.98 -14.24 7.45
C ILE A 194 9.52 -13.58 6.15
N LEU A 195 8.70 -12.53 6.25
CA LEU A 195 8.29 -11.76 5.07
C LEU A 195 9.51 -11.09 4.44
N ALA A 196 9.53 -10.96 3.11
CA ALA A 196 10.67 -10.39 2.41
C ALA A 196 11.02 -8.99 2.92
N THR A 197 10.00 -8.16 3.14
CA THR A 197 10.15 -6.79 3.67
C THR A 197 10.60 -6.71 5.14
N ASP A 198 10.54 -7.81 5.89
CA ASP A 198 11.05 -7.86 7.28
C ASP A 198 12.53 -8.28 7.34
N LEU A 199 13.09 -8.72 6.21
CA LEU A 199 14.52 -9.03 6.10
C LEU A 199 15.34 -7.74 6.02
N THR A 200 16.61 -7.81 6.43
CA THR A 200 17.57 -6.78 6.01
C THR A 200 17.90 -7.01 4.54
N TYR A 201 17.76 -5.98 3.71
CA TYR A 201 17.95 -6.10 2.27
C TYR A 201 18.68 -4.90 1.65
N ARG A 202 19.17 -5.07 0.43
CA ARG A 202 19.80 -4.02 -0.37
C ARG A 202 19.38 -4.10 -1.83
N ASN A 203 19.26 -2.94 -2.47
CA ASN A 203 18.94 -2.82 -3.89
C ASN A 203 17.63 -3.55 -4.27
N LEU A 204 16.62 -3.43 -3.41
CA LEU A 204 15.29 -3.99 -3.55
C LEU A 204 14.26 -2.91 -3.25
N MET A 205 13.10 -3.02 -3.89
CA MET A 205 11.91 -2.19 -3.77
C MET A 205 10.82 -2.98 -3.04
N ALA A 206 9.87 -2.32 -2.39
CA ALA A 206 8.66 -3.02 -1.92
C ALA A 206 7.88 -3.57 -3.12
N HIS A 207 7.16 -4.68 -2.93
CA HIS A 207 6.37 -5.29 -3.98
C HIS A 207 5.10 -5.92 -3.41
N GLY A 208 3.97 -5.63 -4.08
CA GLY A 208 2.67 -6.11 -3.68
C GLY A 208 1.58 -5.08 -3.98
N SER A 209 0.33 -5.49 -3.77
CA SER A 209 -0.81 -4.60 -3.85
C SER A 209 -0.79 -3.61 -2.68
N PRO A 210 -1.22 -2.36 -2.90
CA PRO A 210 -1.46 -1.43 -1.79
C PRO A 210 -2.65 -1.92 -0.96
N GLY A 211 -2.65 -1.63 0.35
CA GLY A 211 -3.74 -2.01 1.24
C GLY A 211 -4.97 -1.11 1.14
N PHE A 212 -4.78 0.14 0.70
CA PHE A 212 -5.83 1.13 0.48
C PHE A 212 -5.40 2.18 -0.55
N VAL A 213 -6.32 3.05 -0.95
CA VAL A 213 -6.04 4.12 -1.93
C VAL A 213 -6.32 5.51 -1.37
N ILE A 214 -5.60 6.51 -1.86
CA ILE A 214 -5.88 7.94 -1.70
C ILE A 214 -5.89 8.57 -3.10
N GLU A 215 -7.06 8.97 -3.56
CA GLU A 215 -7.26 9.64 -4.85
C GLU A 215 -7.55 11.14 -4.62
N VAL A 216 -6.66 12.01 -5.09
CA VAL A 216 -6.68 13.44 -4.79
C VAL A 216 -7.02 14.26 -6.03
N ALA A 217 -8.30 14.51 -6.29
CA ALA A 217 -8.75 15.50 -7.28
C ALA A 217 -8.96 16.90 -6.67
N GLY A 218 -9.23 16.96 -5.36
CA GLY A 218 -9.21 18.18 -4.55
C GLY A 218 -7.84 18.41 -3.91
N GLU A 219 -7.81 18.51 -2.58
CA GLU A 219 -6.61 18.83 -1.81
C GLU A 219 -6.33 17.77 -0.72
N LEU A 220 -5.07 17.32 -0.67
CA LEU A 220 -4.50 16.57 0.43
C LEU A 220 -3.48 17.45 1.14
N ASP A 221 -3.66 17.70 2.43
CA ASP A 221 -2.67 18.37 3.27
C ASP A 221 -2.27 17.42 4.41
N SER A 222 -0.98 17.16 4.57
CA SER A 222 -0.44 16.22 5.54
C SER A 222 0.71 16.87 6.30
N GLU A 223 0.56 16.98 7.61
CA GLU A 223 1.52 17.58 8.54
C GLU A 223 1.83 16.58 9.66
N ASP A 224 3.13 16.36 9.94
CA ASP A 224 3.63 15.50 11.02
C ASP A 224 3.01 14.08 11.03
N SER A 225 2.65 13.55 9.85
CA SER A 225 1.81 12.35 9.71
C SER A 225 2.55 11.17 9.07
N THR A 226 1.93 9.98 9.10
CA THR A 226 2.46 8.78 8.44
C THR A 226 1.43 8.14 7.53
N ILE A 227 1.85 7.73 6.33
CA ILE A 227 1.04 6.96 5.38
C ILE A 227 1.79 5.66 5.05
N PHE A 228 1.26 4.53 5.53
CA PHE A 228 1.90 3.22 5.45
C PHE A 228 1.11 2.22 4.59
N GLY A 229 1.72 1.75 3.50
CA GLY A 229 1.19 0.70 2.62
C GLY A 229 0.01 1.10 1.72
N GLY A 230 -0.27 2.39 1.54
CA GLY A 230 -1.33 2.90 0.67
C GLY A 230 -0.85 3.31 -0.72
N GLU A 231 -1.74 3.47 -1.69
CA GLU A 231 -1.41 4.07 -2.98
C GLU A 231 -1.95 5.49 -3.08
N ILE A 232 -1.08 6.44 -3.43
CA ILE A 232 -1.45 7.85 -3.54
C ILE A 232 -1.41 8.30 -4.99
N THR A 233 -2.56 8.75 -5.50
CA THR A 233 -2.69 9.31 -6.84
C THR A 233 -3.21 10.74 -6.75
N VAL A 234 -2.48 11.68 -7.35
CA VAL A 234 -2.79 13.11 -7.32
C VAL A 234 -3.15 13.60 -8.72
N GLN A 235 -4.26 14.33 -8.79
CA GLN A 235 -4.82 15.01 -9.95
C GLN A 235 -5.02 16.51 -9.67
N GLY A 236 -5.32 16.84 -8.41
CA GLY A 236 -5.38 18.19 -7.83
C GLY A 236 -4.06 18.54 -7.13
N SER A 237 -4.12 18.82 -5.82
CA SER A 237 -2.93 19.24 -5.05
C SER A 237 -2.67 18.35 -3.83
N ALA A 238 -1.40 18.05 -3.57
CA ALA A 238 -0.96 17.36 -2.36
C ALA A 238 0.22 18.10 -1.70
N THR A 239 0.10 18.39 -0.40
CA THR A 239 1.17 18.96 0.41
C THR A 239 1.55 17.97 1.49
N LEU A 240 2.83 17.56 1.52
CA LEU A 240 3.38 16.69 2.55
C LEU A 240 4.48 17.45 3.31
N HIS A 241 4.18 17.86 4.53
CA HIS A 241 5.08 18.50 5.48
C HIS A 241 5.41 17.52 6.61
N ASP A 242 6.70 17.27 6.87
CA ASP A 242 7.15 16.38 7.94
C ASP A 242 6.43 15.01 7.94
N THR A 243 6.09 14.49 6.75
CA THR A 243 5.28 13.28 6.58
C THR A 243 6.14 12.07 6.20
N ALA A 244 5.93 10.93 6.86
CA ALA A 244 6.56 9.67 6.50
C ALA A 244 5.69 8.89 5.50
N VAL A 245 6.26 8.57 4.33
CA VAL A 245 5.59 7.81 3.27
C VAL A 245 6.30 6.47 3.13
N GLU A 246 5.72 5.44 3.74
CA GLU A 246 6.36 4.15 3.93
C GLU A 246 5.60 3.08 3.15
N ARG A 247 6.27 2.35 2.23
CA ARG A 247 5.61 1.39 1.31
C ARG A 247 4.44 1.98 0.50
N SER A 248 4.33 3.30 0.45
CA SER A 248 3.23 4.03 -0.19
C SER A 248 3.66 4.79 -1.45
N ALA A 249 4.96 4.77 -1.75
CA ALA A 249 5.53 5.32 -2.97
C ALA A 249 5.53 4.28 -4.12
N PRO A 250 5.62 4.70 -5.39
CA PRO A 250 5.68 6.09 -5.84
C PRO A 250 4.35 6.82 -5.65
N ILE A 251 4.40 8.12 -5.35
CA ILE A 251 3.23 8.98 -5.49
C ILE A 251 3.08 9.40 -6.95
N LEU A 252 1.89 9.24 -7.51
CA LEU A 252 1.62 9.44 -8.93
C LEU A 252 0.93 10.79 -9.18
N LEU A 253 1.62 11.75 -9.80
CA LEU A 253 0.99 12.98 -10.32
C LEU A 253 0.54 12.73 -11.75
N THR A 254 -0.76 12.65 -11.98
CA THR A 254 -1.30 12.03 -13.20
C THR A 254 -1.73 13.02 -14.27
N THR A 255 -1.99 14.28 -13.91
CA THR A 255 -2.49 15.33 -14.81
C THR A 255 -1.48 16.47 -14.99
N GLU A 256 -1.68 17.30 -16.02
CA GLU A 256 -0.88 18.51 -16.23
C GLU A 256 -1.14 19.60 -15.17
N SER A 257 -2.22 19.50 -14.41
CA SER A 257 -2.58 20.41 -13.33
C SER A 257 -2.25 19.87 -11.94
N SER A 258 -1.67 18.66 -11.87
CA SER A 258 -1.30 18.05 -10.59
C SER A 258 -0.16 18.86 -9.97
N THR A 259 -0.29 19.18 -8.68
CA THR A 259 0.75 19.85 -7.92
C THR A 259 1.09 19.06 -6.67
N MET A 260 2.38 18.93 -6.39
CA MET A 260 2.87 18.36 -5.14
C MET A 260 3.91 19.27 -4.49
N ILE A 261 3.79 19.45 -3.19
CA ILE A 261 4.75 20.17 -2.36
C ILE A 261 5.30 19.20 -1.32
N LEU A 262 6.61 18.99 -1.32
CA LEU A 262 7.30 18.22 -0.29
C LEU A 262 8.15 19.17 0.55
N SER A 263 7.96 19.17 1.87
CA SER A 263 8.68 20.10 2.75
C SER A 263 8.97 19.51 4.12
N GLY A 264 9.82 20.20 4.90
CA GLY A 264 10.27 19.70 6.20
C GLY A 264 11.18 18.47 6.07
N MET A 265 10.97 17.51 6.94
CA MET A 265 11.65 16.21 7.05
C MET A 265 10.83 15.08 6.39
N THR A 266 9.94 15.40 5.44
CA THR A 266 9.20 14.41 4.67
C THR A 266 10.14 13.35 4.09
N SER A 267 9.79 12.08 4.26
CA SER A 267 10.67 10.96 3.94
C SER A 267 9.92 9.85 3.22
N PHE A 268 10.65 9.11 2.39
CA PHE A 268 10.15 7.96 1.65
C PHE A 268 10.98 6.75 2.03
N THR A 269 10.31 5.66 2.39
CA THR A 269 10.95 4.39 2.66
C THR A 269 10.23 3.28 1.91
N GLU A 270 11.02 2.36 1.36
CA GLU A 270 10.52 1.15 0.71
C GLU A 270 9.51 1.45 -0.41
N SER A 271 9.84 2.38 -1.32
CA SER A 271 9.03 2.63 -2.52
C SER A 271 8.80 1.34 -3.32
N ARG A 272 7.63 1.24 -3.95
CA ARG A 272 7.26 0.13 -4.84
C ARG A 272 7.86 0.25 -6.25
N ASP A 273 8.60 1.33 -6.49
CA ASP A 273 9.26 1.65 -7.76
C ASP A 273 10.64 2.25 -7.48
N ASP A 274 11.45 2.45 -8.51
CA ASP A 274 12.77 3.09 -8.43
C ASP A 274 12.71 4.62 -8.27
N HIS A 275 11.49 5.17 -8.22
CA HIS A 275 11.19 6.56 -7.94
C HIS A 275 10.28 6.66 -6.71
N ASP A 276 10.44 7.71 -5.91
CA ASP A 276 9.53 8.03 -4.80
C ASP A 276 8.30 8.84 -5.28
N VAL A 277 8.46 9.61 -6.35
CA VAL A 277 7.41 10.40 -7.00
C VAL A 277 7.54 10.28 -8.51
N ARG A 278 6.41 10.06 -9.19
CA ARG A 278 6.33 10.04 -10.66
C ARG A 278 5.38 11.12 -11.12
N ALA A 279 5.95 12.15 -11.74
CA ALA A 279 5.19 13.29 -12.22
C ALA A 279 4.86 13.17 -13.71
N ASN A 280 3.64 13.54 -14.08
CA ASN A 280 3.32 13.92 -15.45
C ASN A 280 4.30 15.00 -15.91
N ALA A 281 4.67 15.01 -17.20
CA ALA A 281 5.69 15.91 -17.74
C ALA A 281 5.41 17.41 -17.52
N GLN A 282 4.16 17.78 -17.24
CA GLN A 282 3.74 19.17 -16.99
C GLN A 282 3.22 19.39 -15.55
N ALA A 283 3.26 18.36 -14.69
CA ALA A 283 2.91 18.53 -13.28
C ALA A 283 3.98 19.35 -12.56
N ASP A 284 3.55 20.09 -11.53
CA ASP A 284 4.44 20.88 -10.70
C ASP A 284 4.84 20.09 -9.45
N LEU A 285 6.15 19.90 -9.24
CA LEU A 285 6.72 19.30 -8.03
C LEU A 285 7.67 20.31 -7.38
N HIS A 286 7.40 20.64 -6.12
CA HIS A 286 8.10 21.67 -5.34
C HIS A 286 8.78 21.08 -4.11
#